data_AF-E1QUB0-F1
#
_entry.id   AF-E1QUB0-F1
#
_cell.length_a   1.000
_cell.length_b   1.000
_cell.length_c   1.000
_cell.angle_alpha   90.00
_cell.angle_beta   90.00
_cell.angle_gamma   90.00
#
_symmetry.space_group_name_H-M   'P 1'
#
loop_
_entity.id
_entity.type
_entity.pdbx_description
1 polymer ?
#
loop_
_entity_poly.entity_id
_entity_poly.type
_entity_poly.pdbx_seq_one_letter_code
_entity_poly.pdbx_strand_id
1 'polypeptide(L)'
;MMVFKFFSSVKSTEKKFRGYVGKPVVTNDGKVIGTVVSIKLSKSDLKPISITVKLNDGSTKEFSVNDVSAVFATDKVVFQRFNDEYSGLVSMYRNEVDSIKERLRDIMDKLNKLSDLLLQGGIKEDLYRDIRDRLEKERVKWIRQCNEKISAINDTLSEIDKKIGDAERRKSELMIKQVVGDLGDDEKNELTGLEELLNQLRKTRSELLSLRIELEKECY
;
A
#
# COMPACT_ATOMS: atom_id res chain seq x y z
N MET A 1 -37.30 34.35 -21.39
CA MET A 1 -36.47 33.14 -21.54
C MET A 1 -36.16 32.60 -20.15
N MET A 2 -37.04 31.75 -19.62
CA MET A 2 -36.90 31.18 -18.26
C MET A 2 -36.12 29.86 -18.35
N VAL A 3 -34.97 29.83 -17.69
CA VAL A 3 -34.16 28.61 -17.55
C VAL A 3 -34.84 27.72 -16.51
N PHE A 4 -35.52 26.67 -16.97
CA PHE A 4 -36.02 25.60 -16.10
C PHE A 4 -34.83 24.87 -15.47
N LYS A 5 -34.52 25.20 -14.21
CA LYS A 5 -33.69 24.34 -13.36
C LYS A 5 -34.54 23.14 -12.95
N PHE A 6 -34.33 22.00 -13.63
CA PHE A 6 -34.88 20.72 -13.22
C PHE A 6 -34.32 20.35 -11.85
N PHE A 7 -35.14 20.50 -10.80
CA PHE A 7 -34.87 19.88 -9.51
C PHE A 7 -35.00 18.37 -9.68
N SER A 8 -33.86 17.67 -9.79
CA SER A 8 -33.84 16.22 -9.60
C SER A 8 -34.36 15.93 -8.20
N SER A 9 -35.52 15.27 -8.09
CA SER A 9 -36.12 14.94 -6.80
C SER A 9 -35.18 14.05 -5.98
N VAL A 10 -35.19 14.19 -4.65
CA VAL A 10 -34.41 13.34 -3.71
C VAL A 10 -34.54 11.84 -4.03
N LYS A 11 -35.75 11.42 -4.44
CA LYS A 11 -36.05 10.04 -4.87
C LYS A 11 -35.28 9.61 -6.12
N SER A 12 -34.96 10.53 -7.04
CA SER A 12 -34.22 10.23 -8.27
C SER A 12 -32.74 9.96 -8.02
N THR A 13 -32.12 10.69 -7.08
CA THR A 13 -30.71 10.51 -6.71
C THR A 13 -30.49 9.22 -5.93
N GLU A 14 -31.36 8.90 -4.97
CA GLU A 14 -31.32 7.62 -4.27
C GLU A 14 -31.54 6.44 -5.21
N LYS A 15 -32.50 6.56 -6.15
CA LYS A 15 -32.77 5.52 -7.15
C LYS A 15 -31.58 5.32 -8.09
N LYS A 16 -30.87 6.39 -8.45
CA LYS A 16 -29.64 6.32 -9.25
C LYS A 16 -28.57 5.46 -8.56
N PHE A 17 -28.26 5.74 -7.29
CA PHE A 17 -27.23 4.99 -6.57
C PHE A 17 -27.67 3.58 -6.15
N ARG A 18 -28.96 3.35 -5.88
CA ARG A 18 -29.48 1.98 -5.72
C ARG A 18 -29.30 1.11 -6.97
N GLY A 19 -29.30 1.71 -8.16
CA GLY A 19 -29.02 1.00 -9.43
C GLY A 19 -27.59 0.44 -9.54
N TYR A 20 -26.68 0.85 -8.66
CA TYR A 20 -25.34 0.31 -8.57
C TYR A 20 -25.23 -0.92 -7.69
N VAL A 21 -26.24 -1.25 -6.87
CA VAL A 21 -26.24 -2.48 -6.09
C VAL A 21 -26.21 -3.68 -7.04
N GLY A 22 -25.30 -4.62 -6.79
CA GLY A 22 -25.03 -5.76 -7.66
C GLY A 22 -24.13 -5.46 -8.86
N LYS A 23 -23.69 -4.21 -9.06
CA LYS A 23 -22.70 -3.88 -10.09
C LYS A 23 -21.29 -4.26 -9.63
N PRO A 24 -20.41 -4.67 -10.57
CA PRO A 24 -19.03 -4.97 -10.25
C PRO A 24 -18.28 -3.72 -9.80
N VAL A 25 -17.40 -3.91 -8.83
CA VAL A 25 -16.39 -2.94 -8.43
C VAL A 25 -15.08 -3.36 -9.07
N VAL A 26 -14.48 -2.44 -9.83
CA VAL A 26 -13.22 -2.66 -10.53
C VAL A 26 -12.17 -1.67 -10.06
N THR A 27 -10.91 -2.04 -10.10
CA THR A 27 -9.79 -1.13 -9.90
C THR A 27 -9.43 -0.40 -11.20
N ASN A 28 -8.56 0.61 -11.11
CA ASN A 28 -8.17 1.45 -12.26
C ASN A 28 -7.51 0.67 -13.40
N ASP A 29 -6.87 -0.45 -13.09
CA ASP A 29 -6.27 -1.40 -14.04
C ASP A 29 -7.28 -2.40 -14.64
N GLY A 30 -8.57 -2.28 -14.29
CA GLY A 30 -9.65 -3.09 -14.85
C GLY A 30 -9.94 -4.39 -14.11
N LYS A 31 -9.20 -4.71 -13.04
CA LYS A 31 -9.44 -5.92 -12.23
C LYS A 31 -10.73 -5.80 -11.42
N VAL A 32 -11.57 -6.84 -11.43
CA VAL A 32 -12.79 -6.91 -10.61
C VAL A 32 -12.42 -7.33 -9.20
N ILE A 33 -12.74 -6.50 -8.20
CA ILE A 33 -12.44 -6.76 -6.78
C ILE A 33 -13.66 -7.20 -5.97
N GLY A 34 -14.86 -7.07 -6.53
CA GLY A 34 -16.08 -7.51 -5.87
C GLY A 34 -17.34 -6.93 -6.50
N THR A 35 -18.43 -6.99 -5.73
CA THR A 35 -19.74 -6.45 -6.11
C THR A 35 -20.24 -5.47 -5.07
N VAL A 36 -20.90 -4.41 -5.52
CA VAL A 36 -21.50 -3.42 -4.62
C VAL A 36 -22.68 -4.06 -3.88
N VAL A 37 -22.60 -4.09 -2.55
CA VAL A 37 -23.68 -4.54 -1.66
C VAL A 37 -24.59 -3.37 -1.31
N SER A 38 -23.99 -2.23 -0.95
CA SER A 38 -24.75 -1.02 -0.62
C SER A 38 -23.89 0.23 -0.81
N ILE A 39 -24.56 1.38 -0.94
CA ILE A 39 -23.92 2.69 -1.02
C ILE A 39 -24.59 3.59 0.01
N LYS A 40 -23.79 4.18 0.89
CA LYS A 40 -24.27 5.12 1.90
C LYS A 40 -24.19 6.53 1.33
N LEU A 41 -25.31 7.25 1.39
CA LEU A 41 -25.39 8.64 0.94
C LEU A 41 -25.36 9.60 2.13
N SER A 42 -24.80 10.77 1.91
CA SER A 42 -24.86 11.91 2.80
C SER A 42 -26.30 12.39 2.96
N LYS A 43 -26.71 12.65 4.21
CA LYS A 43 -28.06 13.17 4.49
C LYS A 43 -28.25 14.62 4.03
N SER A 44 -27.17 15.39 3.83
CA SER A 44 -27.23 16.81 3.49
C SER A 44 -27.24 17.07 1.99
N ASP A 45 -26.37 16.39 1.22
CA ASP A 45 -26.18 16.63 -0.21
C ASP A 45 -26.39 15.39 -1.08
N LEU A 46 -26.81 14.26 -0.49
CA LEU A 46 -27.10 12.98 -1.16
C LEU A 46 -25.94 12.44 -2.01
N LYS A 47 -24.71 12.91 -1.75
CA LYS A 47 -23.52 12.36 -2.37
C LYS A 47 -23.12 11.05 -1.68
N PRO A 48 -22.56 10.10 -2.44
CA PRO A 48 -22.06 8.86 -1.87
C PRO A 48 -20.86 9.14 -0.95
N ILE A 49 -20.94 8.65 0.29
CA ILE A 49 -19.87 8.77 1.30
C ILE A 49 -19.08 7.47 1.38
N SER A 50 -19.77 6.33 1.35
CA SER A 50 -19.13 5.02 1.43
C SER A 50 -19.83 3.98 0.55
N ILE A 51 -19.08 2.94 0.21
CA ILE A 51 -19.51 1.82 -0.63
C ILE A 51 -19.15 0.54 0.11
N THR A 52 -20.14 -0.26 0.41
CA THR A 52 -19.95 -1.61 0.93
C THR A 52 -19.80 -2.57 -0.24
N VAL A 53 -18.70 -3.29 -0.28
CA VAL A 53 -18.36 -4.23 -1.35
C VAL A 53 -18.26 -5.62 -0.77
N LYS A 54 -18.96 -6.58 -1.41
CA LYS A 54 -18.69 -8.00 -1.22
C LYS A 54 -17.48 -8.32 -2.09
N LEU A 55 -16.34 -8.52 -1.45
CA LEU A 55 -15.10 -8.86 -2.10
C LEU A 55 -15.17 -10.29 -2.66
N ASN A 56 -14.29 -10.62 -3.60
CA ASN A 56 -14.26 -11.95 -4.24
C ASN A 56 -13.99 -13.08 -3.25
N ASP A 57 -13.33 -12.78 -2.12
CA ASP A 57 -13.10 -13.70 -1.00
C ASP A 57 -14.37 -13.94 -0.15
N GLY A 58 -15.52 -13.39 -0.55
CA GLY A 58 -16.80 -13.51 0.15
C GLY A 58 -16.95 -12.55 1.33
N SER A 59 -15.89 -11.89 1.78
CA SER A 59 -15.93 -10.91 2.85
C SER A 59 -16.65 -9.63 2.39
N THR A 60 -17.19 -8.89 3.35
CA THR A 60 -17.84 -7.61 3.07
C THR A 60 -17.06 -6.50 3.73
N LYS A 61 -16.59 -5.52 2.95
CA LYS A 61 -15.79 -4.40 3.44
C LYS A 61 -16.40 -3.07 2.99
N GLU A 62 -16.45 -2.11 3.90
CA GLU A 62 -16.90 -0.75 3.61
C GLU A 62 -15.69 0.13 3.24
N PHE A 63 -15.82 0.86 2.15
CA PHE A 63 -14.80 1.78 1.65
C PHE A 63 -15.35 3.20 1.60
N SER A 64 -14.59 4.16 2.12
CA SER A 64 -14.87 5.59 1.92
C SER A 64 -14.66 5.95 0.44
N VAL A 65 -15.65 6.60 -0.17
CA VAL A 65 -15.65 7.01 -1.59
C VAL A 65 -14.45 7.90 -1.91
N ASN A 66 -14.06 8.77 -0.97
CA ASN A 66 -12.95 9.68 -1.16
C ASN A 66 -11.61 8.94 -1.12
N ASP A 67 -11.46 7.98 -0.20
CA ASP A 67 -10.21 7.25 0.03
C ASP A 67 -9.86 6.40 -1.18
N VAL A 68 -10.85 5.69 -1.75
CA VAL A 68 -10.65 4.90 -2.97
C VAL A 68 -10.84 5.70 -4.26
N SER A 69 -11.20 6.99 -4.15
CA SER A 69 -11.55 7.85 -5.29
C SER A 69 -12.52 7.16 -6.25
N ALA A 70 -13.69 6.77 -5.74
CA ALA A 70 -14.64 5.95 -6.49
C ALA A 70 -15.31 6.75 -7.62
N VAL A 71 -15.28 6.18 -8.83
CA VAL A 71 -15.97 6.70 -10.01
C VAL A 71 -17.13 5.79 -10.38
N PHE A 72 -18.32 6.34 -10.43
CA PHE A 72 -19.55 5.62 -10.77
C PHE A 72 -19.78 5.67 -12.29
N ALA A 73 -19.34 4.62 -13.00
CA ALA A 73 -19.59 4.45 -14.43
C ALA A 73 -20.98 3.84 -14.69
N THR A 74 -21.42 3.67 -15.94
CA THR A 74 -22.80 3.21 -16.22
C THR A 74 -23.05 1.76 -15.78
N ASP A 75 -22.02 0.91 -15.88
CA ASP A 75 -22.10 -0.54 -15.68
C ASP A 75 -21.29 -1.05 -14.46
N LYS A 76 -20.48 -0.19 -13.84
CA LYS A 76 -19.53 -0.56 -12.78
C LYS A 76 -19.18 0.61 -11.87
N VAL A 77 -18.54 0.30 -10.75
CA VAL A 77 -17.87 1.30 -9.90
C VAL A 77 -16.37 1.10 -10.03
N VAL A 78 -15.62 2.16 -10.32
CA VAL A 78 -14.16 2.12 -10.47
C VAL A 78 -13.51 2.71 -9.22
N PHE A 79 -12.70 1.94 -8.51
CA PHE A 79 -11.83 2.43 -7.45
C PHE A 79 -10.51 2.86 -8.07
N GLN A 80 -10.30 4.18 -8.16
CA GLN A 80 -9.09 4.74 -8.77
C GLN A 80 -7.86 4.62 -7.86
N ARG A 81 -8.07 4.60 -6.54
CA ARG A 81 -7.03 4.52 -5.50
C ARG A 81 -7.31 3.35 -4.56
N PHE A 82 -7.52 2.16 -5.12
CA PHE A 82 -7.54 0.96 -4.29
C PHE A 82 -6.12 0.65 -3.83
N ASN A 83 -5.67 1.35 -2.78
CA ASN A 83 -4.47 0.97 -2.06
C ASN A 83 -4.83 -0.26 -1.24
N ASP A 84 -4.38 -1.42 -1.72
CA ASP A 84 -4.07 -2.52 -0.82
C ASP A 84 -3.15 -1.92 0.27
N GLU A 85 -3.48 -2.13 1.54
CA GLU A 85 -2.83 -1.55 2.72
C GLU A 85 -1.30 -1.67 2.64
N TYR A 86 -0.85 -2.77 2.04
CA TYR A 86 0.53 -3.09 1.71
C TYR A 86 1.23 -2.16 0.73
N SER A 87 0.54 -1.68 -0.30
CA SER A 87 1.11 -0.75 -1.29
C SER A 87 1.44 0.62 -0.67
N GLY A 88 0.58 1.12 0.22
CA GLY A 88 0.82 2.33 0.98
C GLY A 88 2.01 2.18 1.93
N LEU A 89 2.10 1.04 2.61
CA LEU A 89 3.19 0.70 3.52
C LEU A 89 4.54 0.61 2.78
N VAL A 90 4.58 -0.05 1.62
CA VAL A 90 5.79 -0.12 0.78
C VAL A 90 6.22 1.27 0.32
N SER A 91 5.28 2.12 -0.11
CA SER A 91 5.62 3.49 -0.50
C SER A 91 6.17 4.32 0.66
N MET A 92 5.62 4.15 1.87
CA MET A 92 6.13 4.82 3.06
C MET A 92 7.57 4.38 3.36
N TYR A 93 7.82 3.06 3.40
CA TYR A 93 9.17 2.55 3.62
C TYR A 93 10.15 3.00 2.54
N ARG A 94 9.73 3.02 1.27
CA ARG A 94 10.58 3.51 0.17
C ARG A 94 11.04 4.95 0.40
N ASN A 95 10.12 5.85 0.73
CA ASN A 95 10.45 7.26 0.99
C ASN A 95 11.38 7.42 2.21
N GLU A 96 11.16 6.65 3.28
CA GLU A 96 12.00 6.67 4.47
C GLU A 96 13.41 6.12 4.19
N VAL A 97 13.50 5.01 3.46
CA VAL A 97 14.76 4.40 3.00
C VAL A 97 15.55 5.39 2.16
N ASP A 98 14.92 6.03 1.19
CA ASP A 98 15.57 7.03 0.32
C ASP A 98 16.10 8.22 1.12
N SER A 99 15.32 8.73 2.08
CA SER A 99 15.74 9.81 2.99
C SER A 99 16.97 9.42 3.83
N ILE A 100 17.01 8.21 4.38
CA ILE A 100 18.16 7.71 5.16
C ILE A 100 19.39 7.59 4.26
N LYS A 101 19.23 7.02 3.05
CA LYS A 101 20.33 6.86 2.08
C LYS A 101 20.92 8.20 1.67
N GLU A 102 20.07 9.18 1.35
CA GLU A 102 20.50 10.51 0.98
C GLU A 102 21.33 11.17 2.09
N ARG A 103 20.87 11.04 3.35
CA ARG A 103 21.57 11.60 4.52
C ARG A 103 22.91 10.94 4.77
N LEU A 104 22.98 9.61 4.69
CA LEU A 104 24.24 8.88 4.87
C LEU A 104 25.26 9.23 3.77
N ARG A 105 24.82 9.34 2.51
CA ARG A 105 25.69 9.75 1.39
C ARG A 105 26.19 11.18 1.54
N ASP A 106 25.34 12.13 1.91
CA ASP A 106 25.74 13.52 2.16
C ASP A 106 26.82 13.62 3.26
N ILE A 107 26.68 12.83 4.34
CA ILE A 107 27.69 12.78 5.41
C ILE A 107 29.01 12.18 4.90
N MET A 108 28.95 11.09 4.14
CA MET A 108 30.14 10.48 3.53
C MET A 108 30.86 11.44 2.58
N ASP A 109 30.12 12.16 1.73
CA ASP A 109 30.68 13.16 0.82
C ASP A 109 31.36 14.31 1.58
N LYS A 110 30.78 14.75 2.70
CA LYS A 110 31.39 15.76 3.57
C LYS A 110 32.66 15.24 4.24
N LEU A 111 32.68 13.99 4.71
CA LEU A 111 33.86 13.36 5.30
C LEU A 111 35.01 13.20 4.28
N ASN A 112 34.69 12.85 3.05
CA ASN A 112 35.67 12.75 1.95
C ASN A 112 36.28 14.12 1.63
N LYS A 113 35.44 15.15 1.42
CA LYS A 113 35.91 16.52 1.17
C LYS A 113 36.74 17.07 2.32
N LEU A 114 36.36 16.77 3.56
CA LEU A 114 37.10 17.17 4.75
C LEU A 114 38.50 16.51 4.79
N SER A 115 38.59 15.25 4.37
CA SER A 115 39.86 14.52 4.27
C SER A 115 40.75 15.09 3.15
N ASP A 116 40.19 15.43 2.00
CA ASP A 116 40.92 16.09 0.91
C ASP A 116 41.50 17.43 1.33
N LEU A 117 40.72 18.25 2.07
CA LEU A 117 41.19 19.53 2.60
C LEU A 117 42.36 19.37 3.58
N LEU A 118 42.35 18.33 4.40
CA LEU A 118 43.48 18.03 5.29
C LEU A 118 44.72 17.64 4.49
N LEU A 119 44.58 16.77 3.49
CA LEU A 119 45.69 16.33 2.64
C LEU A 119 46.31 17.48 1.84
N GLN A 120 45.51 18.45 1.43
CA GLN A 120 45.97 19.66 0.74
C GLN A 120 46.55 20.73 1.69
N GLY A 121 46.51 20.53 3.00
CA GLY A 121 46.92 21.52 4.00
C GLY A 121 45.98 22.73 4.11
N GLY A 122 44.75 22.63 3.56
CA GLY A 122 43.75 23.70 3.56
C GLY A 122 43.00 23.86 4.88
N ILE A 123 43.23 22.98 5.86
CA ILE A 123 42.62 23.01 7.18
C ILE A 123 43.63 22.62 8.26
N LYS A 124 43.51 23.21 9.45
CA LYS A 124 44.28 22.81 10.62
C LYS A 124 43.78 21.47 11.18
N GLU A 125 44.70 20.69 11.74
CA GLU A 125 44.42 19.32 12.19
C GLU A 125 43.43 19.26 13.37
N ASP A 126 43.47 20.24 14.28
CA ASP A 126 42.52 20.39 15.38
C ASP A 126 41.09 20.60 14.86
N LEU A 127 40.93 21.55 13.93
CA LEU A 127 39.63 21.84 13.31
C LEU A 127 39.12 20.66 12.47
N TYR A 128 40.01 19.94 11.79
CA TYR A 128 39.67 18.70 11.08
C TYR A 128 39.07 17.66 12.04
N ARG A 129 39.74 17.38 13.16
CA ARG A 129 39.28 16.38 14.15
C ARG A 129 37.92 16.76 14.70
N ASP A 130 37.72 18.02 15.09
CA ASP A 130 36.46 18.50 15.64
C ASP A 130 35.28 18.37 14.65
N ILE A 131 35.48 18.71 13.37
CA ILE A 131 34.43 18.61 12.35
C ILE A 131 34.16 17.14 12.02
N ARG A 132 35.22 16.32 11.88
CA ARG A 132 35.10 14.89 11.62
C ARG A 132 34.30 14.19 12.72
N ASP A 133 34.60 14.48 13.98
CA ASP A 133 33.89 13.87 15.11
C ASP A 133 32.40 14.22 15.14
N ARG A 134 32.03 15.43 14.72
CA ARG A 134 30.62 15.84 14.59
C ARG A 134 29.91 15.07 13.47
N LEU A 135 30.54 14.98 12.30
CA LEU A 135 30.01 14.23 11.17
C LEU A 135 29.89 12.73 11.48
N GLU A 136 30.87 12.16 12.18
CA GLU A 136 30.85 10.75 12.56
C GLU A 136 29.74 10.47 13.60
N LYS A 137 29.53 11.37 14.57
CA LYS A 137 28.38 11.27 15.50
C LYS A 137 27.05 11.32 14.77
N GLU A 138 26.92 12.19 13.76
CA GLU A 138 25.72 12.27 12.94
C GLU A 138 25.54 10.99 12.12
N ARG A 139 26.62 10.47 11.51
CA ARG A 139 26.63 9.20 10.77
C ARG A 139 26.14 8.05 11.63
N VAL A 140 26.66 7.91 12.85
CA VAL A 140 26.25 6.85 13.80
C VAL A 140 24.76 6.95 14.13
N LYS A 141 24.21 8.16 14.28
CA LYS A 141 22.77 8.35 14.50
C LYS A 141 21.94 7.84 13.32
N TRP A 142 22.35 8.14 12.09
CA TRP A 142 21.66 7.68 10.90
C TRP A 142 21.81 6.18 10.66
N ILE A 143 22.98 5.58 10.97
CA ILE A 143 23.18 4.13 10.96
C ILE A 143 22.22 3.45 11.95
N ARG A 144 22.00 4.03 13.14
CA ARG A 144 21.02 3.51 14.09
C ARG A 144 19.59 3.56 13.53
N GLN A 145 19.19 4.69 12.94
CA GLN A 145 17.86 4.81 12.32
C GLN A 145 17.69 3.83 11.16
N CYS A 146 18.75 3.60 10.39
CA CYS A 146 18.75 2.57 9.37
C CYS A 146 18.47 1.18 9.96
N ASN A 147 19.21 0.76 10.99
CA ASN A 147 19.01 -0.54 11.62
C ASN A 147 17.59 -0.68 12.21
N GLU A 148 17.06 0.39 12.80
CA GLU A 148 15.67 0.44 13.28
C GLU A 148 14.67 0.23 12.12
N LYS A 149 14.91 0.83 10.95
CA LYS A 149 14.06 0.64 9.76
C LYS A 149 14.21 -0.75 9.13
N ILE A 150 15.42 -1.31 9.09
CA ILE A 150 15.63 -2.71 8.68
C ILE A 150 14.83 -3.65 9.57
N SER A 151 14.82 -3.42 10.89
CA SER A 151 14.00 -4.20 11.83
C SER A 151 12.51 -4.08 11.51
N ALA A 152 11.99 -2.87 11.32
CA ALA A 152 10.58 -2.66 10.98
C ALA A 152 10.16 -3.33 9.66
N ILE A 153 11.03 -3.31 8.64
CA ILE A 153 10.81 -4.02 7.38
C ILE A 153 10.80 -5.53 7.62
N ASN A 154 11.68 -6.07 8.45
CA ASN A 154 11.71 -7.50 8.81
C ASN A 154 10.46 -7.95 9.57
N ASP A 155 9.95 -7.13 10.49
CA ASP A 155 8.70 -7.41 11.21
C ASP A 155 7.53 -7.50 10.22
N THR A 156 7.46 -6.53 9.31
CA THR A 156 6.44 -6.50 8.24
C THR A 156 6.55 -7.73 7.31
N LEU A 157 7.77 -8.13 6.94
CA LEU A 157 8.02 -9.33 6.14
C LEU A 157 7.54 -10.60 6.87
N SER A 158 7.79 -10.68 8.17
CA SER A 158 7.36 -11.83 9.00
C SER A 158 5.83 -11.94 9.08
N GLU A 159 5.14 -10.81 9.19
CA GLU A 159 3.67 -10.77 9.13
C GLU A 159 3.12 -11.22 7.77
N ILE A 160 3.74 -10.76 6.68
CA ILE A 160 3.36 -11.17 5.32
C ILE A 160 3.62 -12.68 5.13
N ASP A 161 4.76 -13.19 5.59
CA ASP A 161 5.10 -14.61 5.49
C ASP A 161 4.10 -15.49 6.24
N LYS A 162 3.65 -15.06 7.42
CA LYS A 162 2.58 -15.73 8.16
C LYS A 162 1.25 -15.73 7.37
N LYS A 163 0.85 -14.57 6.83
CA LYS A 163 -0.38 -14.47 6.02
C LYS A 163 -0.32 -15.31 4.74
N ILE A 164 0.83 -15.38 4.07
CA ILE A 164 1.06 -16.27 2.94
C ILE A 164 0.86 -17.72 3.38
N GLY A 165 1.50 -18.14 4.48
CA GLY A 165 1.37 -19.50 4.99
C GLY A 165 -0.08 -19.89 5.34
N ASP A 166 -0.83 -18.99 5.98
CA ASP A 166 -2.24 -19.24 6.31
C ASP A 166 -3.12 -19.31 5.05
N ALA A 167 -2.90 -18.41 4.08
CA ALA A 167 -3.61 -18.42 2.80
C ALA A 167 -3.28 -19.65 1.95
N GLU A 168 -2.02 -20.11 1.93
CA GLU A 168 -1.60 -21.33 1.23
C GLU A 168 -2.22 -22.60 1.83
N ARG A 169 -2.32 -22.68 3.16
CA ARG A 169 -3.02 -23.78 3.84
C ARG A 169 -4.49 -23.82 3.42
N ARG A 170 -5.18 -22.68 3.50
CA ARG A 170 -6.60 -22.59 3.12
C ARG A 170 -6.80 -22.92 1.64
N LYS A 171 -5.94 -22.40 0.76
CA LYS A 171 -5.95 -22.72 -0.67
C LYS A 171 -5.81 -24.24 -0.88
N SER A 172 -4.88 -24.88 -0.17
CA SER A 172 -4.65 -26.33 -0.29
C SER A 172 -5.87 -27.14 0.14
N GLU A 173 -6.53 -26.77 1.23
CA GLU A 173 -7.79 -27.40 1.67
C GLU A 173 -8.88 -27.31 0.60
N LEU A 174 -9.07 -26.12 0.03
CA LEU A 174 -10.06 -25.89 -1.03
C LEU A 174 -9.71 -26.66 -2.31
N MET A 175 -8.43 -26.73 -2.69
CA MET A 175 -7.99 -27.55 -3.82
C MET A 175 -8.28 -29.05 -3.60
N ILE A 176 -8.10 -29.57 -2.38
CA ILE A 176 -8.46 -30.96 -2.05
C ILE A 176 -9.97 -31.17 -2.22
N LYS A 177 -10.80 -30.27 -1.69
CA LYS A 177 -12.27 -30.31 -1.88
C LYS A 177 -12.66 -30.26 -3.36
N GLN A 178 -11.95 -29.46 -4.16
CA GLN A 178 -12.16 -29.39 -5.61
C GLN A 178 -11.92 -30.73 -6.28
N VAL A 179 -10.84 -31.42 -5.90
CA VAL A 179 -10.46 -32.72 -6.48
C VAL A 179 -11.45 -33.83 -6.12
N VAL A 180 -11.96 -33.83 -4.88
CA VAL A 180 -12.93 -34.85 -4.43
C VAL A 180 -14.38 -34.53 -4.84
N GLY A 181 -14.64 -33.37 -5.44
CA GLY A 181 -15.96 -32.97 -5.93
C GLY A 181 -16.86 -32.32 -4.87
N ASP A 182 -16.34 -32.01 -3.68
CA ASP A 182 -17.09 -31.45 -2.54
C ASP A 182 -17.00 -29.91 -2.44
N LEU A 183 -16.47 -29.24 -3.48
CA LEU A 183 -16.27 -27.78 -3.45
C LEU A 183 -17.56 -27.03 -3.78
N GLY A 184 -18.07 -26.29 -2.81
CA GLY A 184 -19.23 -25.40 -2.98
C GLY A 184 -18.94 -24.20 -3.90
N ASP A 185 -19.99 -23.57 -4.42
CA ASP A 185 -19.82 -22.40 -5.31
C ASP A 185 -19.24 -21.17 -4.59
N ASP A 186 -19.54 -20.98 -3.31
CA ASP A 186 -18.91 -19.95 -2.49
C ASP A 186 -17.41 -20.24 -2.27
N GLU A 187 -17.04 -21.52 -2.10
CA GLU A 187 -15.65 -21.94 -1.93
C GLU A 187 -14.83 -21.84 -3.23
N LYS A 188 -15.46 -21.95 -4.40
CA LYS A 188 -14.81 -21.67 -5.70
C LYS A 188 -14.41 -20.20 -5.83
N ASN A 189 -15.29 -19.29 -5.38
CA ASN A 189 -15.00 -17.86 -5.37
C ASN A 189 -13.90 -17.54 -4.37
N GLU A 190 -13.95 -18.14 -3.18
CA GLU A 190 -12.90 -18.04 -2.16
C GLU A 190 -11.53 -18.50 -2.71
N LEU A 191 -11.49 -19.65 -3.40
CA LEU A 191 -10.27 -20.18 -4.01
C LEU A 191 -9.64 -19.19 -4.99
N THR A 192 -10.45 -18.55 -5.83
CA THR A 192 -9.99 -17.52 -6.78
C THR A 192 -9.47 -16.28 -6.04
N GLY A 193 -10.18 -15.83 -5.00
CA GLY A 193 -9.74 -14.71 -4.16
C GLY A 193 -8.42 -14.97 -3.44
N LEU A 194 -8.19 -16.20 -2.97
CA LEU A 194 -6.92 -16.59 -2.32
C LEU A 194 -5.74 -16.56 -3.28
N GLU A 195 -5.91 -16.93 -4.55
CA GLU A 195 -4.84 -16.83 -5.54
C GLU A 195 -4.40 -15.39 -5.79
N GLU A 196 -5.38 -14.49 -5.90
CA GLU A 196 -5.12 -13.07 -6.06
C GLU A 196 -4.42 -12.46 -4.84
N LEU A 197 -4.89 -12.80 -3.64
CA LEU A 197 -4.28 -12.38 -2.37
C LEU A 197 -2.83 -12.86 -2.28
N LEU A 198 -2.58 -14.14 -2.58
CA LEU A 198 -1.22 -14.71 -2.56
C LEU A 198 -0.29 -13.99 -3.53
N ASN A 199 -0.76 -13.66 -4.73
CA ASN A 199 0.02 -12.91 -5.70
C ASN A 199 0.36 -11.49 -5.20
N GLN A 200 -0.59 -10.80 -4.56
CA GLN A 200 -0.38 -9.47 -3.97
C GLN A 200 0.61 -9.52 -2.80
N LEU A 201 0.45 -10.48 -1.88
CA LEU A 201 1.35 -10.65 -0.74
C LEU A 201 2.77 -10.98 -1.18
N ARG A 202 2.93 -11.89 -2.16
CA ARG A 202 4.24 -12.25 -2.71
C ARG A 202 4.92 -11.07 -3.41
N LYS A 203 4.18 -10.28 -4.18
CA LYS A 203 4.70 -9.06 -4.81
C LYS A 203 5.18 -8.06 -3.76
N THR A 204 4.34 -7.77 -2.76
CA THR A 204 4.68 -6.87 -1.65
C THR A 204 5.92 -7.35 -0.92
N ARG A 205 5.99 -8.64 -0.60
CA ARG A 205 7.14 -9.27 0.04
C ARG A 205 8.42 -9.05 -0.75
N SER A 206 8.39 -9.27 -2.07
CA SER A 206 9.54 -9.03 -2.95
C SER A 206 9.98 -7.57 -2.95
N GLU A 207 9.04 -6.61 -2.98
CA GLU A 207 9.37 -5.19 -2.92
C GLU A 207 10.01 -4.80 -1.58
N LEU A 208 9.48 -5.29 -0.45
CA LEU A 208 10.05 -5.06 0.88
C LEU A 208 11.43 -5.71 1.05
N LEU A 209 11.63 -6.92 0.53
CA LEU A 209 12.94 -7.58 0.52
C LEU A 209 13.98 -6.76 -0.27
N SER A 210 13.60 -6.22 -1.43
CA SER A 210 14.48 -5.36 -2.21
C SER A 210 14.87 -4.11 -1.42
N LEU A 211 13.89 -3.42 -0.83
CA LEU A 211 14.14 -2.23 0.00
C LEU A 211 15.06 -2.53 1.18
N ARG A 212 14.86 -3.68 1.85
CA ARG A 212 15.71 -4.10 2.96
C ARG A 212 17.16 -4.28 2.51
N ILE A 213 17.39 -5.04 1.43
CA ILE A 213 18.73 -5.32 0.90
C ILE A 213 19.42 -4.02 0.46
N GLU A 214 18.68 -3.11 -0.17
CA GLU A 214 19.21 -1.79 -0.54
C GLU A 214 19.64 -0.97 0.67
N LEU A 215 18.81 -0.97 1.71
CA LEU A 215 19.10 -0.23 2.93
C LEU A 215 20.27 -0.86 3.70
N GLU A 216 20.33 -2.19 3.81
CA GLU A 216 21.45 -2.93 4.44
C GLU A 216 22.81 -2.55 3.83
N LYS A 217 22.89 -2.38 2.50
CA LYS A 217 24.14 -1.99 1.82
C LYS A 217 24.65 -0.59 2.17
N GLU A 218 23.79 0.28 2.67
CA GLU A 218 24.14 1.68 2.95
C GLU A 218 24.51 1.88 4.42
N CYS A 219 24.24 0.87 5.26
CA CYS A 219 24.37 0.96 6.71
C CYS A 219 25.58 0.22 7.26
N TYR A 220 26.32 -0.46 6.38
CA TYR A 220 27.61 -1.09 6.60
C TYR A 220 28.63 -0.52 5.63
#